data_AF-A0AAE0L232-F1
#
_entry.id   AF-A0AAE0L232-F1
#
_cell.length_a   1.000
_cell.length_b   1.000
_cell.length_c   1.000
_cell.angle_alpha   90.00
_cell.angle_beta   90.00
_cell.angle_gamma   90.00
#
_symmetry.space_group_name_H-M   'P 1'
#
loop_
_entity.id
_entity.type
_entity.pdbx_description
1 polymer ?
#
loop_
_entity_poly.entity_id
_entity_poly.type
_entity_poly.pdbx_seq_one_letter_code
_entity_poly.pdbx_strand_id
1 'polypeptide(L)'
;RRLRGEIPFPENLVVTNGEPDTALDRDAGPEQRGCEAGCVGTGGKALEEWDFSACVIDEATQATEPACLIPLTKGIESLLLVGDPMQLPPTVISPEAEGAGLGVSLFERLQRGGLEPHMLAVQYRMHPAICDFPSKQFYNGRLESHPKPYDRMPPKSIQWPDEKRPIMFVDIQEGAEKAGGENTSYSNEHEASVVTEIVMSLLEDGKLRKGDIGIITPYRGQVTMLNSKLEAQGLIRKMQSSGQASAPAKPASFKANVLASNQLETEELEVKTVDGFQGREKEVIIFSTVRSNAQGRVGFLTDQRRLNVALTRARRGLVVVGNSLTLCNDPTWAAWLKVIRQNQLDVMCQIDDDGDDGQVP
;
A
#
# COMPACT_ATOMS: atom_id res chain seq x y z
N ARG A 1 -41.96 21.79 -26.04
CA ARG A 1 -41.89 23.22 -26.49
C ARG A 1 -41.58 24.06 -25.24
N ARG A 2 -40.36 24.21 -24.74
CA ARG A 2 -39.12 24.69 -25.39
C ARG A 2 -37.99 23.66 -25.19
N LEU A 3 -37.66 22.94 -26.26
CA LEU A 3 -36.36 22.28 -26.39
C LEU A 3 -35.42 23.30 -27.03
N ARG A 4 -34.13 23.22 -26.69
CA ARG A 4 -32.96 23.97 -27.18
C ARG A 4 -32.50 25.12 -26.27
N GLY A 5 -31.54 24.77 -25.44
CA GLY A 5 -30.68 25.66 -24.68
C GLY A 5 -29.76 24.77 -23.85
N GLU A 6 -28.75 24.20 -24.52
CA GLU A 6 -27.56 23.54 -23.97
C GLU A 6 -27.79 22.39 -22.97
N ILE A 7 -27.59 21.15 -23.44
CA ILE A 7 -27.29 20.02 -22.55
C ILE A 7 -25.76 19.95 -22.49
N PRO A 8 -25.10 20.36 -21.39
CA PRO A 8 -23.71 19.97 -21.16
C PRO A 8 -23.71 18.54 -20.62
N PHE A 9 -22.99 17.62 -21.26
CA PHE A 9 -22.61 16.34 -20.64
C PHE A 9 -21.72 16.62 -19.40
N PRO A 10 -21.66 15.73 -18.39
CA PRO A 10 -22.17 16.12 -17.08
C PRO A 10 -21.13 16.54 -16.05
N GLU A 11 -21.64 17.25 -15.04
CA GLU A 11 -21.07 17.43 -13.71
C GLU A 11 -20.72 16.04 -13.14
N ASN A 12 -19.44 15.65 -13.21
CA ASN A 12 -18.98 14.32 -12.83
C ASN A 12 -18.61 14.30 -11.34
N LEU A 13 -19.11 13.30 -10.61
CA LEU A 13 -18.65 13.00 -9.26
C LEU A 13 -17.53 11.95 -9.34
N VAL A 14 -16.35 12.32 -8.87
CA VAL A 14 -15.25 11.37 -8.66
C VAL A 14 -15.16 11.10 -7.17
N VAL A 15 -15.31 9.84 -6.80
CA VAL A 15 -15.26 9.38 -5.43
C VAL A 15 -13.99 8.58 -5.24
N THR A 16 -13.15 9.01 -4.33
CA THR A 16 -11.93 8.29 -3.96
C THR A 16 -12.05 7.82 -2.51
N ASN A 17 -11.42 6.72 -2.12
CA ASN A 17 -11.36 6.30 -0.72
C ASN A 17 -10.26 7.02 0.11
N GLY A 18 -9.78 8.18 -0.36
CA GLY A 18 -8.75 8.99 0.30
C GLY A 18 -9.30 10.12 1.19
N GLU A 19 -8.46 10.65 2.08
CA GLU A 19 -8.77 11.83 2.90
C GLU A 19 -9.26 13.01 2.04
N PRO A 20 -10.17 13.84 2.55
CA PRO A 20 -10.93 14.78 1.73
C PRO A 20 -10.13 16.05 1.46
N ASP A 21 -9.44 16.12 0.33
CA ASP A 21 -9.25 17.41 -0.32
C ASP A 21 -10.43 17.62 -1.26
N THR A 22 -11.46 18.29 -0.74
CA THR A 22 -12.55 18.83 -1.56
C THR A 22 -11.98 19.93 -2.45
N ALA A 23 -11.38 19.55 -3.58
CA ALA A 23 -11.04 20.48 -4.64
C ALA A 23 -12.33 20.85 -5.38
N LEU A 24 -13.15 21.69 -4.76
CA LEU A 24 -14.15 22.47 -5.48
C LEU A 24 -13.41 23.67 -6.07
N ASP A 25 -13.15 23.65 -7.37
CA ASP A 25 -12.80 24.88 -8.07
C ASP A 25 -14.04 25.78 -8.09
N ARG A 26 -14.17 26.63 -7.06
CA ARG A 26 -15.31 27.54 -6.89
C ARG A 26 -15.34 28.64 -7.96
N ASP A 27 -14.24 28.83 -8.69
CA ASP A 27 -14.10 29.82 -9.75
C ASP A 27 -14.38 29.21 -11.15
N ALA A 28 -14.57 27.89 -11.25
CA ALA A 28 -14.96 27.22 -12.48
C ALA A 28 -16.42 27.53 -12.87
N GLY A 29 -16.60 27.94 -14.13
CA GLY A 29 -17.91 28.15 -14.73
C GLY A 29 -18.79 26.89 -14.68
N PRO A 30 -20.12 27.02 -14.87
CA PRO A 30 -21.07 25.91 -14.77
C PRO A 30 -20.78 24.70 -15.68
N GLU A 31 -19.91 24.83 -16.68
CA GLU A 31 -19.53 23.75 -17.61
C GLU A 31 -18.26 22.96 -17.21
N GLN A 32 -17.59 23.30 -16.10
CA GLN A 32 -16.28 22.74 -15.71
C GLN A 32 -16.22 22.13 -14.30
N ARG A 33 -17.36 21.72 -13.73
CA ARG A 33 -17.43 21.28 -12.33
C ARG A 33 -17.31 19.77 -12.19
N GLY A 34 -16.08 19.28 -11.99
CA GLY A 34 -15.84 17.98 -11.36
C GLY A 34 -15.81 18.14 -9.84
N CYS A 35 -16.31 17.16 -9.09
CA CYS A 35 -16.19 17.14 -7.62
C CYS A 35 -15.44 15.88 -7.19
N GLU A 36 -14.41 16.06 -6.36
CA GLU A 36 -13.70 14.97 -5.69
C GLU A 36 -14.10 14.92 -4.21
N ALA A 37 -14.52 13.74 -3.74
CA ALA A 37 -14.89 13.52 -2.35
C ALA A 37 -14.77 12.06 -1.92
N GLY A 38 -14.58 11.81 -0.63
CA GLY A 38 -14.71 10.47 -0.06
C GLY A 38 -16.15 9.95 -0.15
N CYS A 39 -16.35 8.61 -0.24
CA CYS A 39 -17.69 7.99 -0.28
C CYS A 39 -18.63 8.61 0.78
N VAL A 40 -18.20 8.66 2.03
CA VAL A 40 -18.96 9.26 3.15
C VAL A 40 -19.08 10.78 3.03
N GLY A 41 -18.03 11.45 2.52
CA GLY A 41 -18.00 12.90 2.33
C GLY A 41 -19.07 13.42 1.38
N THR A 42 -19.49 12.60 0.41
CA THR A 42 -20.58 12.95 -0.53
C THR A 42 -21.93 13.17 0.14
N GLY A 43 -22.16 12.59 1.32
CA GLY A 43 -23.36 12.83 2.14
C GLY A 43 -23.29 14.12 2.97
N GLY A 44 -22.20 14.88 2.90
CA GLY A 44 -22.00 16.09 3.68
C GLY A 44 -22.83 17.29 3.18
N LYS A 45 -23.09 18.24 4.08
CA LYS A 45 -23.86 19.47 3.80
C LYS A 45 -23.37 20.27 2.59
N ALA A 46 -22.07 20.22 2.30
CA ALA A 46 -21.48 20.94 1.18
C ALA A 46 -22.02 20.49 -0.19
N LEU A 47 -22.46 19.23 -0.28
CA LEU A 47 -22.95 18.60 -1.50
C LEU A 47 -24.43 18.23 -1.39
N GLU A 48 -25.15 18.69 -0.37
CA GLU A 48 -26.54 18.31 -0.08
C GLU A 48 -27.48 18.60 -1.25
N GLU A 49 -27.39 19.82 -1.80
CA GLU A 49 -28.22 20.31 -2.92
C GLU A 49 -27.62 20.02 -4.32
N TRP A 50 -26.62 19.15 -4.39
CA TRP A 50 -25.91 18.84 -5.64
C TRP A 50 -26.36 17.47 -6.16
N ASP A 51 -26.66 17.42 -7.46
CA ASP A 51 -26.88 16.18 -8.19
C ASP A 51 -25.74 15.98 -9.21
N PHE A 52 -25.45 14.73 -9.54
CA PHE A 52 -24.46 14.33 -10.53
C PHE A 52 -25.06 13.22 -11.37
N SER A 53 -24.94 13.27 -12.70
CA SER A 53 -25.47 12.18 -13.53
C SER A 53 -24.47 11.05 -13.74
N ALA A 54 -23.19 11.25 -13.42
CA ALA A 54 -22.17 10.22 -13.48
C ALA A 54 -21.32 10.18 -12.21
N CYS A 55 -20.97 8.96 -11.77
CA CYS A 55 -20.12 8.70 -10.62
C CYS A 55 -19.03 7.70 -10.97
N VAL A 56 -17.77 8.02 -10.63
CA VAL A 56 -16.65 7.08 -10.63
C VAL A 56 -16.27 6.83 -9.18
N ILE A 57 -16.27 5.57 -8.74
CA ILE A 57 -15.76 5.20 -7.41
C ILE A 57 -14.45 4.44 -7.62
N ASP A 58 -13.33 5.06 -7.24
CA ASP A 58 -12.02 4.42 -7.25
C ASP A 58 -11.75 3.68 -5.92
N GLU A 59 -10.93 2.63 -5.98
CA GLU A 59 -10.68 1.71 -4.85
C GLU A 59 -12.00 1.15 -4.25
N ALA A 60 -13.02 0.93 -5.08
CA ALA A 60 -14.37 0.52 -4.68
C ALA A 60 -14.40 -0.81 -3.93
N THR A 61 -13.39 -1.67 -4.12
CA THR A 61 -13.23 -2.94 -3.39
C THR A 61 -12.80 -2.74 -1.95
N GLN A 62 -12.36 -1.55 -1.57
CA GLN A 62 -11.99 -1.18 -0.19
C GLN A 62 -13.12 -0.53 0.61
N ALA A 63 -14.17 -0.06 -0.06
CA ALA A 63 -15.30 0.55 0.60
C ALA A 63 -16.34 -0.52 0.94
N THR A 64 -16.90 -0.43 2.15
CA THR A 64 -18.09 -1.22 2.48
C THR A 64 -19.20 -0.83 1.51
N GLU A 65 -20.05 -1.80 1.18
CA GLU A 65 -21.17 -1.53 0.29
C GLU A 65 -22.03 -0.32 0.73
N PRO A 66 -22.42 -0.17 2.02
CA PRO A 66 -23.17 1.01 2.46
C PRO A 66 -22.45 2.34 2.19
N ALA A 67 -21.12 2.38 2.27
CA ALA A 67 -20.35 3.58 1.95
C ALA A 67 -20.46 3.92 0.46
N CYS A 68 -20.35 2.92 -0.43
CA CYS A 68 -20.51 3.11 -1.87
C CYS A 68 -21.93 3.56 -2.28
N LEU A 69 -22.96 3.32 -1.45
CA LEU A 69 -24.33 3.75 -1.75
C LEU A 69 -24.57 5.25 -1.50
N ILE A 70 -23.78 5.88 -0.62
CA ILE A 70 -23.92 7.31 -0.30
C ILE A 70 -23.82 8.21 -1.55
N PRO A 71 -22.77 8.09 -2.40
CA PRO A 71 -22.69 8.92 -3.62
C PRO A 71 -23.82 8.62 -4.61
N LEU A 72 -24.38 7.42 -4.60
CA LEU A 72 -25.47 7.05 -5.52
C LEU A 72 -26.79 7.76 -5.20
N THR A 73 -26.92 8.36 -4.01
CA THR A 73 -28.09 9.17 -3.66
C THR A 73 -28.15 10.51 -4.40
N LYS A 74 -27.11 10.87 -5.15
CA LYS A 74 -26.96 12.16 -5.86
C LYS A 74 -27.49 12.15 -7.30
N GLY A 75 -28.55 11.38 -7.58
CA GLY A 75 -29.15 11.33 -8.91
C GLY A 75 -28.30 10.64 -9.99
N ILE A 76 -27.39 9.74 -9.61
CA ILE A 76 -26.46 9.07 -10.53
C ILE A 76 -27.21 8.23 -11.57
N GLU A 77 -26.96 8.49 -12.85
CA GLU A 77 -27.48 7.72 -13.99
C GLU A 77 -26.44 6.74 -14.57
N SER A 78 -25.16 7.08 -14.45
CA SER A 78 -24.02 6.28 -14.94
C SER A 78 -22.99 6.05 -13.83
N LEU A 79 -22.67 4.79 -13.55
CA LEU A 79 -21.73 4.40 -12.50
C LEU A 79 -20.56 3.60 -13.06
N LEU A 80 -19.33 4.02 -12.74
CA LEU A 80 -18.11 3.27 -12.94
C LEU A 80 -17.50 2.90 -11.59
N LEU A 81 -17.36 1.61 -11.32
CA LEU A 81 -16.63 1.11 -10.15
C LEU A 81 -15.25 0.65 -10.59
N VAL A 82 -14.21 1.24 -10.03
CA VAL A 82 -12.82 0.85 -10.24
C VAL A 82 -12.31 0.23 -8.94
N GLY A 83 -11.67 -0.92 -9.04
CA GLY A 83 -11.16 -1.64 -7.88
C GLY A 83 -10.56 -2.96 -8.29
N ASP A 84 -9.87 -3.58 -7.34
CA ASP A 84 -9.23 -4.88 -7.52
C ASP A 84 -9.69 -5.85 -6.42
N PRO A 85 -10.51 -6.87 -6.75
CA PRO A 85 -11.00 -7.84 -5.78
C PRO A 85 -9.92 -8.81 -5.29
N MET A 86 -8.71 -8.75 -5.87
CA MET A 86 -7.52 -9.48 -5.41
C MET A 86 -6.59 -8.61 -4.55
N GLN A 87 -6.95 -7.36 -4.26
CA GLN A 87 -6.30 -6.49 -3.26
C GLN A 87 -7.21 -6.32 -2.03
N LEU A 88 -6.91 -5.37 -1.13
CA LEU A 88 -7.51 -5.32 0.20
C LEU A 88 -9.04 -5.14 0.17
N PRO A 89 -9.78 -5.91 0.99
CA PRO A 89 -11.22 -5.71 1.19
C PRO A 89 -11.50 -4.49 2.09
N PRO A 90 -12.78 -4.16 2.34
CA PRO A 90 -13.15 -3.20 3.35
C PRO A 90 -12.68 -3.62 4.74
N THR A 91 -12.26 -2.63 5.55
CA THR A 91 -11.87 -2.88 6.94
C THR A 91 -13.12 -2.90 7.83
N VAL A 92 -13.47 -4.08 8.35
CA VAL A 92 -14.57 -4.24 9.32
C VAL A 92 -14.00 -4.65 10.67
N ILE A 93 -14.21 -3.81 11.68
CA ILE A 93 -13.66 -4.03 13.03
C ILE A 93 -14.45 -5.12 13.78
N SER A 94 -15.77 -5.18 13.59
CA SER A 94 -16.63 -6.16 14.26
C SER A 94 -16.57 -7.52 13.56
N PRO A 95 -16.07 -8.59 14.22
CA PRO A 95 -16.05 -9.92 13.63
C PRO A 95 -17.46 -10.45 13.29
N GLU A 96 -18.47 -10.05 14.07
CA GLU A 96 -19.87 -10.40 13.80
C GLU A 96 -20.36 -9.75 12.50
N ALA A 97 -20.08 -8.46 12.31
CA ALA A 97 -20.47 -7.75 11.09
C ALA A 97 -19.70 -8.25 9.85
N GLU A 98 -18.41 -8.57 10.02
CA GLU A 98 -17.59 -9.19 8.97
C GLU A 98 -18.16 -10.55 8.59
N GLY A 99 -18.47 -11.40 9.58
CA GLY A 99 -19.09 -12.71 9.37
C GLY A 99 -20.50 -12.63 8.76
N ALA A 100 -21.22 -11.53 8.99
CA ALA A 100 -22.52 -11.23 8.37
C ALA A 100 -22.40 -10.67 6.94
N GLY A 101 -21.18 -10.43 6.43
CA GLY A 101 -20.92 -10.04 5.04
C GLY A 101 -20.64 -8.56 4.81
N LEU A 102 -20.44 -7.73 5.84
CA LEU A 102 -20.12 -6.30 5.68
C LEU A 102 -18.76 -6.08 4.98
N GLY A 103 -17.87 -7.07 5.03
CA GLY A 103 -16.60 -7.10 4.29
C GLY A 103 -16.75 -7.41 2.80
N VAL A 104 -17.95 -7.66 2.29
CA VAL A 104 -18.20 -7.78 0.84
C VAL A 104 -18.46 -6.39 0.27
N SER A 105 -17.55 -5.92 -0.59
CA SER A 105 -17.73 -4.64 -1.28
C SER A 105 -18.89 -4.68 -2.29
N LEU A 106 -19.41 -3.51 -2.67
CA LEU A 106 -20.42 -3.40 -3.74
C LEU A 106 -19.88 -4.01 -5.05
N PHE A 107 -18.60 -3.78 -5.36
CA PHE A 107 -17.92 -4.35 -6.51
C PHE A 107 -17.97 -5.89 -6.51
N GLU A 108 -17.54 -6.51 -5.41
CA GLU A 108 -17.55 -7.98 -5.29
C GLU A 108 -18.97 -8.55 -5.31
N ARG A 109 -19.94 -7.85 -4.71
CA ARG A 109 -21.34 -8.29 -4.75
C ARG A 109 -21.89 -8.29 -6.18
N LEU A 110 -21.62 -7.26 -6.97
CA LEU A 110 -22.04 -7.21 -8.38
C LEU A 110 -21.34 -8.30 -9.21
N GLN A 111 -20.05 -8.54 -8.95
CA GLN A 111 -19.32 -9.64 -9.58
C GLN A 111 -19.95 -11.01 -9.26
N ARG A 112 -20.27 -11.28 -7.99
CA ARG A 112 -20.99 -12.51 -7.59
C ARG A 112 -22.38 -12.61 -8.21
N GLY A 113 -22.99 -11.48 -8.56
CA GLY A 113 -24.25 -11.39 -9.30
C GLY A 113 -24.13 -11.68 -10.80
N GLY A 114 -22.93 -11.98 -11.32
CA GLY A 114 -22.67 -12.29 -12.72
C GLY A 114 -22.23 -11.10 -13.57
N LEU A 115 -21.97 -9.94 -12.96
CA LEU A 115 -21.38 -8.80 -13.67
C LEU A 115 -19.86 -9.00 -13.78
N GLU A 116 -19.40 -9.41 -14.95
CA GLU A 116 -17.97 -9.63 -15.20
C GLU A 116 -17.19 -8.30 -15.25
N PRO A 117 -16.21 -8.06 -14.37
CA PRO A 117 -15.39 -6.86 -14.42
C PRO A 117 -14.47 -6.84 -15.64
N HIS A 118 -14.26 -5.65 -16.20
CA HIS A 118 -13.25 -5.46 -17.23
C HIS A 118 -11.86 -5.36 -16.60
N MET A 119 -11.02 -6.38 -16.79
CA MET A 119 -9.64 -6.39 -16.28
C MET A 119 -8.71 -5.60 -17.19
N LEU A 120 -8.04 -4.59 -16.63
CA LEU A 120 -6.89 -3.93 -17.27
C LEU A 120 -5.67 -4.85 -17.15
N ALA A 121 -5.34 -5.57 -18.22
CA ALA A 121 -4.36 -6.65 -18.21
C ALA A 121 -2.90 -6.18 -18.27
N VAL A 122 -2.62 -4.92 -18.60
CA VAL A 122 -1.25 -4.42 -18.78
C VAL A 122 -0.84 -3.56 -17.58
N GLN A 123 0.22 -3.96 -16.87
CA GLN A 123 0.80 -3.18 -15.78
C GLN A 123 1.97 -2.31 -16.26
N TYR A 124 2.09 -1.12 -15.67
CA TYR A 124 3.12 -0.12 -16.01
C TYR A 124 4.07 0.22 -14.86
N ARG A 125 3.87 -0.37 -13.67
CA ARG A 125 4.59 -0.05 -12.45
C ARG A 125 5.91 -0.81 -12.32
N MET A 126 5.84 -2.13 -12.30
CA MET A 126 6.87 -2.99 -11.73
C MET A 126 7.80 -3.57 -12.80
N HIS A 127 9.02 -3.91 -12.41
CA HIS A 127 9.91 -4.75 -13.19
C HIS A 127 9.22 -6.10 -13.54
N PRO A 128 9.35 -6.63 -14.78
CA PRO A 128 8.66 -7.87 -15.19
C PRO A 128 8.85 -9.06 -14.25
N ALA A 129 10.06 -9.24 -13.70
CA ALA A 129 10.33 -10.31 -12.74
C ALA A 129 9.47 -10.21 -11.45
N ILE A 130 9.21 -8.98 -10.97
CA ILE A 130 8.36 -8.75 -9.79
C ILE A 130 6.90 -9.08 -10.13
N CYS A 131 6.45 -8.76 -11.34
CA CYS A 131 5.09 -9.04 -11.82
C CYS A 131 4.79 -10.53 -12.02
N ASP A 132 5.81 -11.36 -12.29
CA ASP A 132 5.62 -12.76 -12.71
C ASP A 132 4.84 -13.60 -11.68
N PHE A 133 5.23 -13.53 -10.40
CA PHE A 133 4.54 -14.28 -9.36
C PHE A 133 3.12 -13.76 -9.08
N PRO A 134 2.89 -12.45 -8.81
CA PRO A 134 1.54 -11.94 -8.61
C PRO A 134 0.60 -12.23 -9.77
N SER A 135 1.08 -12.08 -11.02
CA SER A 135 0.31 -12.40 -12.22
C SER A 135 -0.19 -13.84 -12.21
N LYS A 136 0.71 -14.80 -12.01
CA LYS A 136 0.36 -16.24 -11.98
C LYS A 136 -0.50 -16.61 -10.78
N GLN A 137 -0.17 -16.09 -9.60
CA GLN A 137 -0.80 -16.49 -8.34
C GLN A 137 -2.18 -15.88 -8.13
N PHE A 138 -2.36 -14.60 -8.46
CA PHE A 138 -3.58 -13.86 -8.12
C PHE A 138 -4.43 -13.54 -9.36
N TYR A 139 -3.84 -13.51 -10.56
CA TYR A 139 -4.53 -13.07 -11.78
C TYR A 139 -4.52 -14.13 -12.90
N ASN A 140 -4.31 -15.40 -12.57
CA ASN A 140 -4.29 -16.53 -13.51
C ASN A 140 -3.34 -16.33 -14.71
N GLY A 141 -2.23 -15.61 -14.50
CA GLY A 141 -1.24 -15.29 -15.52
C GLY A 141 -1.68 -14.23 -16.54
N ARG A 142 -2.81 -13.54 -16.31
CA ARG A 142 -3.37 -12.54 -17.25
C ARG A 142 -2.73 -11.16 -17.15
N LEU A 143 -1.96 -10.88 -16.09
CA LEU A 143 -1.32 -9.58 -15.90
C LEU A 143 0.03 -9.56 -16.65
N GLU A 144 0.15 -8.70 -17.65
CA GLU A 144 1.30 -8.54 -18.54
C GLU A 144 2.08 -7.27 -18.19
N SER A 145 3.41 -7.29 -18.38
CA SER A 145 4.26 -6.15 -18.10
C SER A 145 4.56 -5.33 -19.34
N HIS A 146 4.19 -4.05 -19.35
CA HIS A 146 4.66 -3.11 -20.36
C HIS A 146 6.12 -2.68 -20.16
N PRO A 147 6.59 -2.33 -18.95
CA PRO A 147 7.98 -1.98 -18.72
C PRO A 147 8.88 -3.17 -19.06
N LYS A 148 9.96 -2.92 -19.79
CA LYS A 148 10.99 -3.92 -20.03
C LYS A 148 12.00 -3.89 -18.88
N PRO A 149 12.87 -4.92 -18.74
CA PRO A 149 13.84 -4.97 -17.65
C PRO A 149 14.71 -3.70 -17.54
N TYR A 150 15.10 -3.11 -18.67
CA TYR A 150 15.90 -1.88 -18.71
C TYR A 150 15.13 -0.62 -18.28
N ASP A 151 13.79 -0.61 -18.33
CA ASP A 151 12.96 0.51 -17.85
C ASP A 151 12.88 0.54 -16.31
N ARG A 152 13.30 -0.56 -15.66
CA ARG A 152 13.20 -0.79 -14.22
C ARG A 152 14.48 -1.40 -13.64
N MET A 153 15.65 -0.92 -14.08
CA MET A 153 16.94 -1.45 -13.65
C MET A 153 17.09 -1.46 -12.12
N PRO A 154 17.59 -2.55 -11.50
CA PRO A 154 17.82 -2.57 -10.06
C PRO A 154 18.71 -1.41 -9.59
N PRO A 155 18.53 -0.95 -8.34
CA PRO A 155 19.58 -0.19 -7.63
C PRO A 155 20.86 -1.03 -7.55
N LYS A 156 22.02 -0.41 -7.77
CA LYS A 156 23.33 -1.08 -7.71
C LYS A 156 24.00 -1.00 -6.34
N SER A 157 23.36 -0.32 -5.39
CA SER A 157 23.84 -0.08 -4.04
C SER A 157 23.78 -1.32 -3.14
N ILE A 158 23.06 -2.37 -3.55
CA ILE A 158 23.08 -3.68 -2.89
C ILE A 158 23.36 -4.78 -3.91
N GLN A 159 23.89 -5.90 -3.45
CA GLN A 159 24.16 -7.06 -4.29
C GLN A 159 22.91 -7.94 -4.42
N TRP A 160 22.18 -7.78 -5.52
CA TRP A 160 21.05 -8.66 -5.83
C TRP A 160 21.55 -10.09 -6.14
N PRO A 161 20.83 -11.14 -5.69
CA PRO A 161 21.18 -12.53 -6.04
C PRO A 161 21.20 -12.77 -7.56
N ASP A 162 20.28 -12.12 -8.28
CA ASP A 162 20.26 -12.06 -9.75
C ASP A 162 19.86 -10.65 -10.20
N GLU A 163 20.78 -9.90 -10.83
CA GLU A 163 20.49 -8.56 -11.35
C GLU A 163 19.36 -8.53 -12.41
N LYS A 164 19.05 -9.67 -13.05
CA LYS A 164 17.93 -9.76 -14.00
C LYS A 164 16.59 -9.94 -13.30
N ARG A 165 16.60 -10.25 -12.00
CA ARG A 165 15.43 -10.49 -11.17
C ARG A 165 15.64 -9.77 -9.84
N PRO A 166 15.32 -8.47 -9.77
CA PRO A 166 15.57 -7.64 -8.60
C PRO A 166 14.57 -7.95 -7.47
N ILE A 167 14.62 -9.19 -6.99
CA ILE A 167 13.87 -9.76 -5.90
C ILE A 167 14.89 -10.48 -5.01
N MET A 168 14.86 -10.19 -3.72
CA MET A 168 15.73 -10.83 -2.74
C MET A 168 14.89 -11.27 -1.55
N PHE A 169 15.05 -12.53 -1.14
CA PHE A 169 14.51 -13.01 0.13
C PHE A 169 15.65 -13.18 1.12
N VAL A 170 15.65 -12.39 2.19
CA VAL A 170 16.62 -12.51 3.27
C VAL A 170 16.02 -13.45 4.31
N ASP A 171 16.50 -14.69 4.34
CA ASP A 171 16.03 -15.74 5.26
C ASP A 171 16.71 -15.58 6.63
N ILE A 172 15.91 -15.20 7.62
CA ILE A 172 16.31 -15.07 9.02
C ILE A 172 15.70 -16.24 9.79
N GLN A 173 16.49 -17.30 9.93
CA GLN A 173 16.09 -18.50 10.69
C GLN A 173 16.26 -18.30 12.19
N GLU A 174 17.19 -17.42 12.58
CA GLU A 174 17.51 -17.06 13.96
C GLU A 174 16.85 -15.72 14.31
N GLY A 175 15.87 -15.76 15.20
CA GLY A 175 15.14 -14.57 15.62
C GLY A 175 13.74 -14.94 16.08
N ALA A 176 13.41 -14.60 17.33
CA ALA A 176 12.10 -14.90 17.90
C ALA A 176 11.17 -13.70 17.74
N GLU A 177 9.95 -13.96 17.25
CA GLU A 177 8.87 -12.97 17.32
C GLU A 177 8.59 -12.61 18.79
N LYS A 178 8.42 -11.32 19.07
CA LYS A 178 7.93 -10.82 20.35
C LYS A 178 6.49 -10.38 20.18
N ALA A 179 5.61 -10.89 21.04
CA ALA A 179 4.29 -10.32 21.21
C ALA A 179 4.40 -8.98 21.96
N GLY A 180 3.72 -7.95 21.47
CA GLY A 180 3.48 -6.72 22.23
C GLY A 180 2.61 -7.00 23.46
N GLY A 181 2.40 -5.99 24.30
CA GLY A 181 1.54 -6.07 25.51
C GLY A 181 0.07 -6.35 25.21
N GLU A 182 -0.87 -5.74 25.94
CA GLU A 182 -2.31 -6.07 25.95
C GLU A 182 -3.04 -6.13 24.57
N ASN A 183 -2.42 -5.72 23.47
CA ASN A 183 -2.91 -5.90 22.10
C ASN A 183 -1.97 -6.78 21.25
N THR A 184 -2.58 -7.70 20.49
CA THR A 184 -2.03 -8.79 19.65
C THR A 184 -1.08 -8.41 18.49
N SER A 185 -0.29 -7.33 18.63
CA SER A 185 0.71 -6.94 17.64
C SER A 185 2.04 -7.67 17.86
N TYR A 186 2.76 -7.96 16.79
CA TYR A 186 4.05 -8.66 16.84
C TYR A 186 5.17 -7.75 16.34
N SER A 187 6.38 -8.04 16.78
CA SER A 187 7.61 -7.40 16.31
C SER A 187 8.76 -8.40 16.30
N ASN A 188 9.73 -8.19 15.42
CA ASN A 188 10.94 -8.99 15.29
C ASN A 188 12.15 -8.05 15.18
N GLU A 189 12.95 -8.03 16.26
CA GLU A 189 14.12 -7.16 16.41
C GLU A 189 15.19 -7.44 15.35
N HIS A 190 15.42 -8.73 15.03
CA HIS A 190 16.44 -9.15 14.07
C HIS A 190 16.04 -8.72 12.66
N GLU A 191 14.79 -8.98 12.25
CA GLU A 191 14.29 -8.45 10.99
C GLU A 191 14.39 -6.92 10.93
N ALA A 192 14.11 -6.22 12.04
CA ALA A 192 14.16 -4.77 12.05
C ALA A 192 15.59 -4.21 11.93
N SER A 193 16.60 -4.89 12.50
CA SER A 193 18.02 -4.55 12.30
C SER A 193 18.44 -4.76 10.84
N VAL A 194 18.17 -5.94 10.28
CA VAL A 194 18.51 -6.26 8.89
C VAL A 194 17.83 -5.32 7.90
N VAL A 195 16.55 -4.99 8.11
CA VAL A 195 15.85 -3.99 7.30
C VAL A 195 16.54 -2.63 7.38
N THR A 196 17.00 -2.22 8.56
CA THR A 196 17.70 -0.94 8.74
C THR A 196 19.04 -0.93 7.98
N GLU A 197 19.80 -2.01 8.03
CA GLU A 197 21.05 -2.18 7.28
C GLU A 197 20.81 -2.14 5.77
N ILE A 198 19.82 -2.87 5.25
CA ILE A 198 19.45 -2.84 3.83
C ILE A 198 19.11 -1.41 3.38
N VAL A 199 18.38 -0.64 4.20
CA VAL A 199 18.07 0.77 3.89
C VAL A 199 19.34 1.61 3.82
N MET A 200 20.25 1.45 4.76
CA MET A 200 21.52 2.19 4.77
C MET A 200 22.33 1.86 3.52
N SER A 201 22.49 0.58 3.18
CA SER A 201 23.19 0.14 1.97
C SER A 201 22.55 0.71 0.72
N LEU A 202 21.21 0.63 0.59
CA LEU A 202 20.49 1.18 -0.56
C LEU A 202 20.72 2.69 -0.78
N LEU A 203 20.99 3.44 0.28
CA LEU A 203 21.22 4.88 0.27
C LEU A 203 22.70 5.27 0.12
N GLU A 204 23.63 4.33 0.28
CA GLU A 204 25.07 4.60 0.39
C GLU A 204 25.65 5.28 -0.87
N ASP A 205 25.20 4.89 -2.06
CA ASP A 205 25.69 5.44 -3.32
C ASP A 205 25.02 6.76 -3.74
N GLY A 206 24.05 7.24 -2.96
CA GLY A 206 23.32 8.48 -3.17
C GLY A 206 22.39 8.51 -4.39
N LYS A 207 22.18 7.38 -5.10
CA LYS A 207 21.29 7.33 -6.27
C LYS A 207 19.82 7.16 -5.93
N LEU A 208 19.52 6.62 -4.75
CA LEU A 208 18.17 6.57 -4.19
C LEU A 208 18.03 7.63 -3.11
N ARG A 209 16.88 8.31 -3.09
CA ARG A 209 16.48 9.17 -1.99
C ARG A 209 15.68 8.33 -0.98
N LYS A 210 15.60 8.82 0.26
CA LYS A 210 14.81 8.18 1.32
C LYS A 210 13.35 7.95 0.89
N GLY A 211 12.74 8.94 0.25
CA GLY A 211 11.38 8.86 -0.30
C GLY A 211 11.19 7.86 -1.45
N ASP A 212 12.27 7.35 -2.06
CA ASP A 212 12.23 6.32 -3.11
C ASP A 212 12.15 4.89 -2.52
N ILE A 213 12.27 4.76 -1.19
CA ILE A 213 12.23 3.47 -0.46
C ILE A 213 10.96 3.42 0.40
N GLY A 214 10.31 2.26 0.45
CA GLY A 214 9.19 2.00 1.36
C GLY A 214 9.40 0.71 2.14
N ILE A 215 9.05 0.74 3.42
CA ILE A 215 9.07 -0.43 4.30
C ILE A 215 7.64 -0.79 4.66
N ILE A 216 7.28 -2.04 4.35
CA ILE A 216 5.97 -2.60 4.61
C ILE A 216 6.12 -3.70 5.66
N THR A 217 5.17 -3.78 6.58
CA THR A 217 5.09 -4.89 7.55
C THR A 217 3.66 -5.12 8.02
N PRO A 218 3.19 -6.35 8.30
CA PRO A 218 1.78 -6.56 8.66
C PRO A 218 1.43 -6.08 10.09
N TYR A 219 2.41 -5.80 10.95
CA TYR A 219 2.19 -5.53 12.38
C TYR A 219 2.58 -4.11 12.77
N ARG A 220 1.67 -3.43 13.49
CA ARG A 220 1.93 -2.10 14.07
C ARG A 220 3.11 -2.10 15.06
N GLY A 221 3.29 -3.18 15.82
CA GLY A 221 4.46 -3.35 16.70
C GLY A 221 5.77 -3.25 15.94
N GLN A 222 5.86 -3.89 14.77
CA GLN A 222 7.02 -3.80 13.89
C GLN A 222 7.18 -2.41 13.27
N VAL A 223 6.09 -1.73 12.90
CA VAL A 223 6.15 -0.34 12.44
C VAL A 223 6.78 0.56 13.51
N THR A 224 6.37 0.45 14.76
CA THR A 224 6.94 1.23 15.87
C THR A 224 8.43 0.94 16.07
N MET A 225 8.81 -0.33 16.06
CA MET A 225 10.20 -0.77 16.22
C MET A 225 11.10 -0.28 15.10
N LEU A 226 10.68 -0.44 13.85
CA LEU A 226 11.41 0.03 12.67
C LEU A 226 11.57 1.55 12.70
N ASN A 227 10.51 2.30 12.99
CA ASN A 227 10.62 3.76 13.13
C ASN A 227 11.65 4.14 14.20
N SER A 228 11.62 3.49 15.36
CA SER A 228 12.60 3.77 16.44
C SER A 228 14.05 3.49 16.00
N LYS A 229 14.31 2.39 15.29
CA LYS A 229 15.65 2.07 14.76
C LYS A 229 16.10 3.06 13.69
N LEU A 230 15.23 3.40 12.74
CA LEU A 230 15.52 4.33 11.66
C LEU A 230 15.73 5.76 12.19
N GLU A 231 14.98 6.17 13.23
CA GLU A 231 15.21 7.44 13.94
C GLU A 231 16.58 7.47 14.61
N ALA A 232 16.99 6.37 15.26
CA ALA A 232 18.31 6.27 15.90
C ALA A 232 19.45 6.41 14.89
N GLN A 233 19.25 5.96 13.64
CA GLN A 233 20.19 6.13 12.53
C GLN A 233 20.05 7.46 11.78
N GLY A 234 19.16 8.36 12.19
CA GLY A 234 18.91 9.64 11.50
C GLY A 234 18.29 9.49 10.10
N LEU A 235 17.71 8.33 9.80
CA LEU A 235 17.09 8.02 8.52
C LEU A 235 15.70 8.67 8.41
N ILE A 236 14.98 8.81 9.52
CA ILE A 236 13.70 9.55 9.60
C ILE A 236 13.73 10.57 10.74
N ARG A 237 12.84 11.58 10.68
CA ARG A 237 12.72 12.58 11.73
C ARG A 237 12.06 11.98 12.96
N LYS A 238 12.51 12.37 14.15
CA LYS A 238 11.82 12.02 15.41
C LYS A 238 10.36 12.45 15.33
N MET A 239 9.44 11.51 15.46
CA MET A 239 8.06 11.86 15.76
C MET A 239 8.04 12.64 17.07
N GLN A 240 7.68 13.93 17.01
CA GLN A 240 7.39 14.67 18.24
C GLN A 240 6.24 13.94 18.92
N SER A 241 6.50 13.39 20.11
CA SER A 241 5.49 12.78 20.96
C SER A 241 4.28 13.69 21.02
N SER A 242 3.11 13.17 20.68
CA SER A 242 1.81 13.80 20.84
C SER A 242 1.55 14.13 22.32
N GLY A 243 2.14 15.22 22.80
CA GLY A 243 1.79 15.89 24.04
C GLY A 243 0.85 17.05 23.70
N GLN A 244 -0.37 16.99 24.25
CA GLN A 244 -1.38 18.06 24.31
C GLN A 244 -1.27 19.16 23.24
N ALA A 245 -2.05 19.00 22.16
CA ALA A 245 -2.38 20.11 21.27
C ALA A 245 -3.17 21.17 22.07
N SER A 246 -2.46 22.14 22.63
CA SER A 246 -3.03 23.48 22.77
C SER A 246 -3.11 24.08 21.36
N ALA A 247 -4.29 24.59 21.01
CA ALA A 247 -4.57 25.12 19.68
C ALA A 247 -3.51 26.17 19.29
N PRO A 248 -2.88 26.08 18.11
CA PRO A 248 -1.94 27.10 17.68
C PRO A 248 -2.71 28.40 17.42
N ALA A 249 -2.21 29.50 17.99
CA ALA A 249 -2.68 30.84 17.68
C ALA A 249 -2.56 31.09 16.17
N LYS A 250 -3.66 31.57 15.56
CA LYS A 250 -3.73 31.91 14.13
C LYS A 250 -2.61 32.91 13.77
N PRO A 251 -1.68 32.58 12.86
CA PRO A 251 -0.83 33.60 12.27
C PRO A 251 -1.65 34.43 11.28
N ALA A 252 -1.59 35.75 11.43
CA ALA A 252 -2.09 36.68 10.44
C ALA A 252 -1.29 36.55 9.13
N SER A 253 -1.98 36.68 7.99
CA SER A 253 -1.49 36.66 6.59
C SER A 253 -1.39 35.28 5.91
N PHE A 254 -2.53 34.83 5.38
CA PHE A 254 -2.78 33.51 4.77
C PHE A 254 -2.63 33.49 3.23
N LYS A 255 -1.59 34.12 2.65
CA LYS A 255 -1.43 34.14 1.17
C LYS A 255 -0.03 33.87 0.61
N ALA A 256 1.01 33.71 1.43
CA ALA A 256 2.37 33.47 0.93
C ALA A 256 2.95 32.08 1.26
N ASN A 257 2.35 31.33 2.19
CA ASN A 257 2.92 30.05 2.65
C ASN A 257 2.29 28.80 2.02
N VAL A 258 1.21 28.91 1.23
CA VAL A 258 0.53 27.76 0.60
C VAL A 258 1.32 27.25 -0.62
N LEU A 259 2.08 28.12 -1.29
CA LEU A 259 2.93 27.72 -2.44
C LEU A 259 4.30 27.18 -2.01
N ALA A 260 4.74 27.45 -0.78
CA ALA A 260 6.01 26.96 -0.24
C ALA A 260 5.87 25.66 0.58
N SER A 261 4.66 25.29 1.00
CA SER A 261 4.40 24.07 1.77
C SER A 261 4.22 22.83 0.89
N ASN A 262 3.80 22.98 -0.38
CA ASN A 262 3.68 21.87 -1.33
C ASN A 262 5.00 21.39 -1.96
N GLN A 263 6.13 22.08 -1.73
CA GLN A 263 7.46 21.65 -2.21
C GLN A 263 8.31 21.00 -1.10
N LEU A 264 7.75 20.84 0.09
CA LEU A 264 8.37 20.23 1.26
C LEU A 264 7.49 19.11 1.83
N GLU A 265 6.68 18.44 0.99
CA GLU A 265 6.32 17.05 1.27
C GLU A 265 7.63 16.27 1.27
N THR A 266 8.14 16.06 2.46
CA THR A 266 9.49 15.58 2.65
C THR A 266 9.64 14.21 2.00
N GLU A 267 10.73 14.09 1.23
CA GLU A 267 11.31 12.88 0.66
C GLU A 267 11.72 11.91 1.78
N GLU A 268 10.80 11.57 2.68
CA GLU A 268 11.02 10.76 3.86
C GLU A 268 10.76 9.29 3.55
N LEU A 269 11.56 8.44 4.19
CA LEU A 269 11.41 7.00 4.17
C LEU A 269 10.09 6.63 4.85
N GLU A 270 9.24 5.87 4.18
CA GLU A 270 7.93 5.49 4.71
C GLU A 270 7.97 4.09 5.35
N VAL A 271 7.56 3.98 6.61
CA VAL A 271 7.29 2.70 7.29
C VAL A 271 5.80 2.60 7.60
N LYS A 272 5.11 1.66 6.96
CA LYS A 272 3.66 1.49 7.18
C LYS A 272 3.24 0.03 7.23
N THR A 273 2.02 -0.19 7.72
CA THR A 273 1.36 -1.47 7.53
C THR A 273 0.98 -1.70 6.07
N VAL A 274 0.72 -2.95 5.67
CA VAL A 274 0.21 -3.27 4.32
C VAL A 274 -1.01 -2.40 3.98
N ASP A 275 -1.97 -2.31 4.91
CA ASP A 275 -3.18 -1.49 4.78
C ASP A 275 -2.86 0.01 4.62
N GLY A 276 -1.85 0.52 5.33
CA GLY A 276 -1.46 1.94 5.25
C GLY A 276 -0.65 2.30 4.00
N PHE A 277 -0.18 1.31 3.24
CA PHE A 277 0.64 1.50 2.03
C PHE A 277 -0.17 1.38 0.73
N GLN A 278 -1.48 1.17 0.79
CA GLN A 278 -2.30 1.08 -0.41
C GLN A 278 -2.28 2.37 -1.23
N GLY A 279 -2.42 2.23 -2.56
CA GLY A 279 -2.34 3.34 -3.52
C GLY A 279 -0.93 3.89 -3.73
N ARG A 280 0.03 3.55 -2.87
CA ARG A 280 1.41 4.05 -2.93
C ARG A 280 2.29 3.10 -3.74
N GLU A 281 3.39 3.62 -4.25
CA GLU A 281 4.46 2.87 -4.90
C GLU A 281 5.82 3.50 -4.59
N LYS A 282 6.89 2.69 -4.66
CA LYS A 282 8.27 3.13 -4.41
C LYS A 282 9.23 2.48 -5.38
N GLU A 283 10.41 3.07 -5.57
CA GLU A 283 11.48 2.46 -6.37
C GLU A 283 11.88 1.10 -5.78
N VAL A 284 12.04 1.05 -4.46
CA VAL A 284 12.34 -0.18 -3.72
C VAL A 284 11.35 -0.38 -2.57
N ILE A 285 10.89 -1.62 -2.41
CA ILE A 285 10.10 -2.03 -1.25
C ILE A 285 10.86 -3.06 -0.45
N ILE A 286 10.89 -2.88 0.85
CA ILE A 286 11.36 -3.88 1.82
C ILE A 286 10.15 -4.36 2.62
N PHE A 287 9.85 -5.65 2.57
CA PHE A 287 8.73 -6.26 3.29
C PHE A 287 9.24 -7.12 4.45
N SER A 288 9.01 -6.68 5.69
CA SER A 288 9.30 -7.45 6.91
C SER A 288 8.08 -8.27 7.32
N THR A 289 8.23 -9.59 7.32
CA THR A 289 7.14 -10.54 7.57
C THR A 289 6.87 -10.76 9.06
N VAL A 290 7.85 -10.53 9.93
CA VAL A 290 7.81 -10.57 11.40
C VAL A 290 7.68 -11.97 12.00
N ARG A 291 6.85 -12.83 11.41
CA ARG A 291 6.46 -14.10 12.01
C ARG A 291 7.59 -15.11 11.95
N SER A 292 7.99 -15.57 13.13
CA SER A 292 9.06 -16.53 13.34
C SER A 292 8.76 -17.35 14.60
N ASN A 293 8.18 -18.53 14.41
CA ASN A 293 7.77 -19.40 15.52
C ASN A 293 7.77 -20.89 15.13
N ALA A 294 8.05 -21.75 16.11
CA ALA A 294 8.12 -23.20 15.91
C ALA A 294 6.77 -23.85 15.53
N GLN A 295 5.65 -23.15 15.75
CA GLN A 295 4.31 -23.66 15.41
C GLN A 295 3.92 -23.40 13.95
N GLY A 296 4.74 -22.70 13.16
CA GLY A 296 4.44 -22.40 11.77
C GLY A 296 3.26 -21.43 11.58
N ARG A 297 2.94 -20.62 12.59
CA ARG A 297 1.78 -19.71 12.54
C ARG A 297 2.17 -18.40 11.88
N VAL A 298 1.57 -18.09 10.73
CA VAL A 298 1.84 -16.86 9.99
C VAL A 298 0.85 -15.70 10.30
N GLY A 299 -0.27 -15.98 10.97
CA GLY A 299 -1.24 -14.96 11.42
C GLY A 299 -1.76 -14.10 10.26
N PHE A 300 -1.62 -12.77 10.34
CA PHE A 300 -2.13 -11.83 9.30
C PHE A 300 -1.53 -12.04 7.92
N LEU A 301 -0.43 -12.80 7.81
CA LEU A 301 0.20 -13.14 6.54
C LEU A 301 -0.56 -14.21 5.74
N THR A 302 -1.59 -14.86 6.30
CA THR A 302 -2.44 -15.82 5.56
C THR A 302 -3.32 -15.15 4.51
N ASP A 303 -3.54 -13.84 4.64
CA ASP A 303 -4.36 -13.07 3.70
C ASP A 303 -3.59 -12.85 2.39
N GLN A 304 -4.01 -13.60 1.36
CA GLN A 304 -3.45 -13.52 0.01
C GLN A 304 -3.56 -12.14 -0.62
N ARG A 305 -4.61 -11.37 -0.29
CA ARG A 305 -4.82 -10.02 -0.82
C ARG A 305 -3.79 -9.05 -0.24
N ARG A 306 -3.49 -9.17 1.06
CA ARG A 306 -2.41 -8.41 1.71
C ARG A 306 -1.04 -8.76 1.13
N LEU A 307 -0.78 -10.04 0.88
CA LEU A 307 0.46 -10.46 0.21
C LEU A 307 0.56 -9.86 -1.19
N ASN A 308 -0.51 -9.94 -1.98
CA ASN A 308 -0.55 -9.34 -3.31
C ASN A 308 -0.25 -7.83 -3.27
N VAL A 309 -0.87 -7.09 -2.35
CA VAL A 309 -0.55 -5.67 -2.15
C VAL A 309 0.92 -5.48 -1.83
N ALA A 310 1.46 -6.17 -0.81
CA ALA A 310 2.85 -6.00 -0.36
C ALA A 310 3.87 -6.26 -1.48
N LEU A 311 3.68 -7.32 -2.28
CA LEU A 311 4.59 -7.67 -3.39
C LEU A 311 4.50 -6.70 -4.56
N THR A 312 3.38 -5.98 -4.72
CA THR A 312 3.10 -5.16 -5.92
C THR A 312 3.33 -3.65 -5.75
N ARG A 313 4.00 -3.25 -4.66
CA ARG A 313 4.33 -1.83 -4.39
C ARG A 313 5.66 -1.37 -4.99
N ALA A 314 6.54 -2.30 -5.36
CA ALA A 314 7.88 -2.02 -5.86
C ALA A 314 7.93 -1.74 -7.37
N ARG A 315 8.65 -0.70 -7.79
CA ARG A 315 8.92 -0.43 -9.20
C ARG A 315 10.15 -1.18 -9.71
N ARG A 316 11.29 -1.07 -9.01
CA ARG A 316 12.60 -1.54 -9.47
C ARG A 316 13.16 -2.70 -8.65
N GLY A 317 12.89 -2.76 -7.35
CA GLY A 317 13.45 -3.81 -6.48
C GLY A 317 12.52 -4.19 -5.34
N LEU A 318 12.45 -5.48 -5.03
CA LEU A 318 11.67 -6.03 -3.92
C LEU A 318 12.58 -6.85 -3.01
N VAL A 319 12.68 -6.44 -1.75
CA VAL A 319 13.35 -7.23 -0.71
C VAL A 319 12.30 -7.73 0.27
N VAL A 320 12.33 -9.01 0.60
CA VAL A 320 11.45 -9.60 1.62
C VAL A 320 12.34 -10.18 2.71
N VAL A 321 12.09 -9.80 3.95
CA VAL A 321 12.85 -10.25 5.12
C VAL A 321 11.92 -11.08 5.99
N GLY A 322 12.32 -12.31 6.31
CA GLY A 322 11.45 -13.21 7.05
C GLY A 322 12.04 -14.57 7.35
N ASN A 323 11.25 -15.41 7.99
CA ASN A 323 11.65 -16.75 8.40
C ASN A 323 11.01 -17.82 7.50
N SER A 324 11.80 -18.47 6.64
CA SER A 324 11.27 -19.43 5.67
C SER A 324 10.64 -20.68 6.29
N LEU A 325 11.09 -21.08 7.48
CA LEU A 325 10.57 -22.22 8.23
C LEU A 325 9.16 -21.97 8.77
N THR A 326 8.84 -20.71 9.08
CA THR A 326 7.51 -20.28 9.52
C THR A 326 6.60 -20.07 8.31
N LEU A 327 7.07 -19.32 7.32
CA LEU A 327 6.30 -18.93 6.14
C LEU A 327 5.88 -20.11 5.26
N CYS A 328 6.69 -21.18 5.16
CA CYS A 328 6.38 -22.34 4.32
C CYS A 328 5.13 -23.13 4.75
N ASN A 329 4.56 -22.83 5.93
CA ASN A 329 3.34 -23.47 6.44
C ASN A 329 2.07 -22.84 5.86
N ASP A 330 2.14 -21.68 5.20
CA ASP A 330 1.04 -21.14 4.40
C ASP A 330 1.20 -21.52 2.91
N PRO A 331 0.15 -22.01 2.23
CA PRO A 331 0.25 -22.46 0.84
C PRO A 331 0.75 -21.39 -0.14
N THR A 332 0.35 -20.13 0.08
CA THR A 332 0.68 -19.00 -0.81
C THR A 332 2.14 -18.61 -0.63
N TRP A 333 2.59 -18.54 0.62
CA TRP A 333 3.99 -18.31 0.95
C TRP A 333 4.89 -19.45 0.53
N ALA A 334 4.45 -20.71 0.67
CA ALA A 334 5.17 -21.86 0.16
C ALA A 334 5.34 -21.81 -1.37
N ALA A 335 4.30 -21.38 -2.10
CA ALA A 335 4.39 -21.17 -3.55
C ALA A 335 5.38 -20.05 -3.91
N TRP A 336 5.36 -18.94 -3.17
CA TRP A 336 6.31 -17.84 -3.36
C TRP A 336 7.75 -18.27 -3.06
N LEU A 337 8.00 -18.91 -1.92
CA LEU A 337 9.32 -19.43 -1.53
C LEU A 337 9.85 -20.47 -2.52
N LYS A 338 8.97 -21.28 -3.13
CA LYS A 338 9.35 -22.20 -4.20
C LYS A 338 9.90 -21.43 -5.40
N VAL A 339 9.28 -20.34 -5.82
CA VAL A 339 9.78 -19.48 -6.90
C VAL A 339 11.11 -18.85 -6.53
N ILE A 340 11.27 -18.36 -5.30
CA ILE A 340 12.53 -17.79 -4.81
C ILE A 340 13.67 -18.82 -4.91
N ARG A 341 13.50 -20.01 -4.32
CA ARG A 341 14.53 -21.06 -4.30
C ARG A 341 14.85 -21.61 -5.69
N GLN A 342 13.84 -21.78 -6.54
CA GLN A 342 14.05 -22.25 -7.93
C GLN A 342 14.91 -21.30 -8.75
N ASN A 343 14.92 -20.01 -8.40
CA ASN A 343 15.67 -18.98 -9.09
C ASN A 343 16.87 -18.48 -8.29
N GLN A 344 17.20 -19.12 -7.15
CA GLN A 344 18.33 -18.77 -6.27
C GLN A 344 18.27 -17.31 -5.82
N LEU A 345 17.09 -16.86 -5.40
CA LEU A 345 16.82 -15.48 -4.97
C LEU A 345 16.83 -15.32 -3.44
N ASP A 346 17.12 -16.39 -2.71
CA ASP A 346 17.28 -16.40 -1.25
C ASP A 346 18.74 -16.16 -0.84
N VAL A 347 18.90 -15.38 0.24
CA VAL A 347 20.17 -15.17 0.91
C VAL A 347 19.99 -15.48 2.40
N MET A 348 20.90 -16.28 2.93
CA MET A 348 20.90 -16.67 4.34
C MET A 348 21.55 -15.56 5.17
N CYS A 349 20.85 -15.08 6.19
CA CYS A 349 21.43 -14.17 7.18
C CYS A 349 21.85 -15.00 8.40
N GLN A 350 23.16 -15.15 8.61
CA GLN A 350 23.74 -15.65 9.86
C GLN A 350 24.29 -14.42 10.59
N ILE A 351 23.84 -14.17 11.82
CA ILE A 351 24.43 -13.13 12.65
C ILE A 351 25.41 -13.85 13.56
N ASP A 352 26.69 -13.58 13.39
CA ASP A 352 27.69 -14.07 14.33
C ASP A 352 27.47 -13.37 15.69
N ASP A 353 27.31 -14.15 16.77
CA ASP A 353 27.06 -13.69 18.14
C ASP A 353 28.19 -12.79 18.73
N ASP A 354 29.26 -12.53 17.97
CA ASP A 354 30.49 -11.86 18.43
C ASP A 354 30.48 -10.33 18.29
N GLY A 355 29.34 -9.70 17.96
CA GLY A 355 29.23 -8.24 17.90
C GLY A 355 30.12 -7.59 16.83
N ASP A 356 30.60 -8.40 15.88
CA ASP A 356 31.06 -7.94 14.58
C ASP A 356 29.81 -7.81 13.71
N ASP A 357 29.65 -6.68 13.04
CA ASP A 357 28.51 -6.41 12.16
C ASP A 357 28.53 -7.46 11.04
N GLY A 358 27.84 -8.57 11.26
CA GLY A 358 27.69 -9.65 10.29
C GLY A 358 27.26 -9.02 8.98
N GLN A 359 28.09 -9.18 7.94
CA GLN A 359 27.86 -8.56 6.65
C GLN A 359 26.46 -8.95 6.18
N VAL A 360 25.53 -8.00 6.26
CA VAL A 360 24.30 -8.07 5.48
C VAL A 360 24.72 -8.09 4.02
N PRO A 361 24.18 -9.01 3.21
CA PRO A 361 24.50 -9.14 1.79
C PRO A 361 24.42 -7.84 0.99
#